data_AF-A0A536KC81-F1
#
_entry.id   AF-A0A536KC81-F1
#
_cell.length_a   1.000
_cell.length_b   1.000
_cell.length_c   1.000
_cell.angle_alpha   90.00
_cell.angle_beta   90.00
_cell.angle_gamma   90.00
#
_symmetry.space_group_name_H-M   'P 1'
#
loop_
_entity.id
_entity.type
_entity.pdbx_description
1 polymer ?
#
loop_
_entity_poly.entity_id
_entity_poly.type
_entity_poly.pdbx_seq_one_letter_code
_entity_poly.pdbx_strand_id
1 'polypeptide(L)'
;MAKWNKLALNIVMVVFGVLMIVGGLLASVGTTIFPFDSLIGTRATIGAVAFGAGLALAGMQPAVPATWVRAGLFYCVLDVLYEVVNLFWLGGAGVSIVSLLIALILGGLLIFLYPSRGDLWPRSVNTAPARV
;
A
#
# COMPACT_ATOMS: atom_id res chain seq x y z
N MET A 1 -4.50 20.00 -15.18
CA MET A 1 -4.32 19.37 -13.85
C MET A 1 -3.03 19.91 -13.25
N ALA A 2 -3.14 20.75 -12.22
CA ALA A 2 -2.07 21.63 -11.74
C ALA A 2 -0.83 20.85 -11.24
N LYS A 3 0.37 21.39 -11.45
CA LYS A 3 1.66 20.89 -10.92
C LYS A 3 1.57 20.46 -9.45
N TRP A 4 0.70 21.12 -8.67
CA TRP A 4 0.41 20.85 -7.27
C TRP A 4 -0.12 19.43 -7.00
N ASN A 5 -0.98 18.86 -7.85
CA ASN A 5 -1.46 17.49 -7.65
C ASN A 5 -0.35 16.46 -7.82
N LYS A 6 0.60 16.71 -8.74
CA LYS A 6 1.76 15.83 -8.93
C LYS A 6 2.70 15.91 -7.73
N LEU A 7 2.98 17.11 -7.25
CA LEU A 7 3.86 17.32 -6.10
C LEU A 7 3.28 16.71 -4.81
N ALA A 8 1.98 16.90 -4.58
CA ALA A 8 1.29 16.29 -3.47
C ALA A 8 1.25 14.75 -3.58
N LEU A 9 1.07 14.19 -4.78
CA LEU A 9 1.09 12.73 -4.98
C LEU A 9 2.46 12.14 -4.62
N ASN A 10 3.53 12.79 -5.06
CA ASN A 10 4.90 12.38 -4.75
C ASN A 10 5.15 12.39 -3.23
N ILE A 11 4.74 13.47 -2.54
CA ILE A 11 4.88 13.57 -1.08
C ILE A 11 4.09 12.46 -0.39
N VAL A 12 2.86 12.21 -0.81
CA VAL A 12 2.01 11.16 -0.21
C VAL A 12 2.64 9.79 -0.37
N MET A 13 3.19 9.47 -1.55
CA MET A 13 3.87 8.19 -1.77
C MET A 13 5.13 8.03 -0.91
N VAL A 14 5.92 9.10 -0.77
CA VAL A 14 7.12 9.09 0.08
C VAL A 14 6.74 8.91 1.56
N VAL A 15 5.77 9.70 2.05
CA VAL A 15 5.29 9.61 3.43
C VAL A 15 4.72 8.22 3.70
N PHE A 16 3.93 7.68 2.78
CA PHE A 16 3.37 6.34 2.91
C PHE A 16 4.44 5.25 2.93
N GLY A 17 5.45 5.35 2.06
CA GLY A 17 6.59 4.43 2.06
C GLY A 17 7.40 4.49 3.36
N VAL A 18 7.64 5.68 3.91
CA VAL A 18 8.35 5.84 5.19
C VAL A 18 7.54 5.28 6.35
N LEU A 19 6.23 5.54 6.40
CA LEU A 19 5.35 4.97 7.43
C LEU A 19 5.37 3.44 7.42
N MET A 20 5.39 2.83 6.23
CA MET A 20 5.51 1.38 6.05
C MET A 20 6.86 0.84 6.55
N ILE A 21 7.96 1.52 6.26
CA ILE A 21 9.29 1.13 6.75
C ILE A 21 9.31 1.19 8.27
N VAL A 22 8.83 2.29 8.86
CA VAL A 22 8.78 2.48 10.31
C VAL A 22 7.88 1.44 10.96
N GLY A 23 6.66 1.24 10.45
CA GLY A 23 5.72 0.23 10.95
C GLY A 23 6.25 -1.19 10.85
N GLY A 24 6.89 -1.53 9.73
CA GLY A 24 7.56 -2.82 9.54
C GLY A 24 8.68 -3.03 10.56
N LEU A 25 9.56 -2.03 10.76
CA LEU A 25 10.64 -2.10 11.74
C LEU A 25 10.12 -2.22 13.18
N LEU A 26 9.09 -1.45 13.58
CA LEU A 26 8.49 -1.58 14.90
C LEU A 26 7.82 -2.94 15.10
N ALA A 27 7.19 -3.49 14.07
CA ALA A 27 6.57 -4.82 14.13
C ALA A 27 7.59 -5.93 14.40
N SER A 28 8.86 -5.80 13.97
CA SER A 28 9.91 -6.78 14.31
C SER A 28 10.16 -6.96 15.80
N VAL A 29 9.88 -5.93 16.60
CA VAL A 29 10.05 -5.98 18.04
C VAL A 29 8.94 -6.81 18.70
N GLY A 30 7.76 -6.91 18.05
CA GLY A 30 6.59 -7.62 18.56
C GLY A 30 6.44 -9.08 18.13
N THR A 31 7.18 -9.57 17.14
CA THR A 31 7.01 -10.94 16.56
C THR A 31 7.54 -12.08 17.44
N THR A 32 7.70 -11.87 18.74
CA THR A 32 8.28 -12.86 19.67
C THR A 32 7.35 -14.03 20.00
N ILE A 33 6.06 -13.95 19.66
CA ILE A 33 5.04 -14.91 20.14
C ILE A 33 4.74 -16.02 19.12
N PHE A 34 4.79 -15.76 17.80
CA PHE A 34 4.63 -16.80 16.76
C PHE A 34 5.40 -16.46 15.46
N PRO A 35 6.61 -16.99 15.24
CA PRO A 35 7.45 -16.66 14.08
C PRO A 35 7.09 -17.52 12.84
N PHE A 36 5.85 -17.42 12.35
CA PHE A 36 5.42 -18.07 11.11
C PHE A 36 6.30 -17.69 9.91
N ASP A 37 6.77 -16.46 9.90
CA ASP A 37 7.74 -15.89 8.97
C ASP A 37 8.98 -16.76 8.76
N SER A 38 9.56 -17.26 9.85
CA SER A 38 10.75 -18.10 9.76
C SER A 38 10.44 -19.50 9.27
N LEU A 39 9.20 -19.97 9.43
CA LEU A 39 8.76 -21.31 9.04
C LEU A 39 8.58 -21.43 7.52
N ILE A 40 8.15 -20.34 6.87
CA ILE A 40 7.86 -20.29 5.42
C ILE A 40 9.04 -19.66 4.65
N GLY A 41 10.10 -19.24 5.36
CA GLY A 41 11.30 -18.65 4.77
C GLY A 41 11.12 -17.17 4.35
N THR A 42 10.08 -16.49 4.84
CA THR A 42 9.74 -15.12 4.49
C THR A 42 9.77 -14.22 5.70
N ARG A 43 10.59 -13.16 5.71
CA ARG A 43 10.60 -12.18 6.81
C ARG A 43 9.61 -11.05 6.50
N ALA A 44 8.47 -10.99 7.19
CA ALA A 44 7.44 -9.96 6.95
C ALA A 44 8.00 -8.55 7.15
N THR A 45 8.94 -8.39 8.08
CA THR A 45 9.66 -7.14 8.32
C THR A 45 10.42 -6.65 7.09
N ILE A 46 11.16 -7.55 6.43
CA ILE A 46 11.97 -7.21 5.25
C ILE A 46 11.05 -6.89 4.08
N GLY A 47 9.94 -7.63 3.96
CA GLY A 47 8.90 -7.37 2.96
C GLY A 47 8.29 -5.97 3.12
N ALA A 48 7.90 -5.59 4.34
CA ALA A 48 7.35 -4.26 4.64
C ALA A 48 8.36 -3.13 4.34
N VAL A 49 9.62 -3.30 4.72
CA VAL A 49 10.68 -2.32 4.45
C VAL A 49 10.98 -2.19 2.96
N ALA A 50 11.11 -3.31 2.24
CA ALA A 50 11.37 -3.30 0.81
C ALA A 50 10.19 -2.71 0.02
N PHE A 51 8.96 -3.03 0.41
CA PHE A 51 7.75 -2.48 -0.21
C PHE A 51 7.60 -0.97 0.07
N GLY A 52 7.83 -0.55 1.31
CA GLY A 52 7.84 0.86 1.70
C GLY A 52 8.92 1.67 0.98
N ALA A 53 10.13 1.11 0.84
CA ALA A 53 11.21 1.72 0.08
C ALA A 53 10.84 1.84 -1.41
N GLY A 54 10.21 0.81 -1.99
CA GLY A 54 9.72 0.85 -3.37
C GLY A 54 8.66 1.92 -3.62
N LEU A 55 7.71 2.08 -2.68
CA LEU A 55 6.71 3.15 -2.71
C LEU A 55 7.37 4.54 -2.61
N ALA A 56 8.33 4.71 -1.71
CA ALA A 56 9.03 5.98 -1.54
C ALA A 56 9.85 6.35 -2.78
N LEU A 57 10.59 5.39 -3.34
CA LEU A 57 11.37 5.58 -4.57
C LEU A 57 10.47 5.90 -5.78
N ALA A 58 9.29 5.27 -5.86
CA ALA A 58 8.30 5.59 -6.89
C ALA A 58 7.76 7.02 -6.76
N GLY A 59 7.61 7.52 -5.53
CA GLY A 59 7.24 8.92 -5.24
C GLY A 59 8.32 9.94 -5.60
N MET A 60 9.59 9.55 -5.70
CA MET A 60 10.69 10.44 -6.10
C MET A 60 10.81 10.62 -7.62
N GLN A 61 10.03 9.87 -8.42
CA GLN A 61 10.07 9.96 -9.87
C GLN A 61 9.24 11.15 -10.40
N PRO A 62 9.66 11.79 -11.52
CA PRO A 62 8.93 12.90 -12.12
C PRO A 62 7.56 12.49 -12.70
N ALA A 63 7.39 11.19 -12.98
CA ALA A 63 6.12 10.58 -13.34
C ALA A 63 5.94 9.32 -12.49
N VAL A 64 5.01 9.38 -11.53
CA VAL A 64 4.72 8.26 -10.66
C VAL A 64 4.10 7.10 -11.45
N PRO A 65 4.73 5.93 -11.51
CA PRO A 65 4.20 4.77 -12.22
C PRO A 65 2.89 4.28 -11.60
N ALA A 66 1.89 4.02 -12.44
CA ALA A 66 0.57 3.53 -12.01
C ALA A 66 0.67 2.23 -11.19
N THR A 67 1.63 1.37 -11.52
CA THR A 67 1.84 0.08 -10.82
C THR A 67 2.10 0.25 -9.33
N TRP A 68 2.90 1.24 -8.92
CA TRP A 68 3.20 1.48 -7.51
C TRP A 68 2.03 2.13 -6.77
N VAL A 69 1.26 2.98 -7.45
CA VAL A 69 0.01 3.53 -6.91
C VAL A 69 -1.02 2.42 -6.69
N ARG A 70 -1.17 1.50 -7.65
CA ARG A 70 -2.02 0.31 -7.51
C ARG A 70 -1.55 -0.60 -6.38
N ALA A 71 -0.24 -0.80 -6.23
CA ALA A 71 0.32 -1.60 -5.15
C ALA A 71 0.04 -0.96 -3.77
N GLY A 72 0.26 0.35 -3.64
CA GLY A 72 -0.08 1.07 -2.41
C GLY A 72 -1.58 1.06 -2.09
N LEU A 73 -2.42 1.15 -3.12
CA LEU A 73 -3.88 1.03 -2.97
C LEU A 73 -4.26 -0.39 -2.51
N PHE A 74 -3.67 -1.41 -3.11
CA PHE A 74 -3.90 -2.80 -2.74
C PHE A 74 -3.53 -3.06 -1.27
N TYR A 75 -2.42 -2.49 -0.80
CA TYR A 75 -2.09 -2.54 0.62
C TYR A 75 -3.17 -1.90 1.49
N CYS A 76 -3.66 -0.69 1.15
CA CYS A 76 -4.70 -0.04 1.94
C CYS A 76 -5.98 -0.88 2.02
N VAL A 77 -6.34 -1.54 0.91
CA VAL A 77 -7.50 -2.46 0.87
C VAL A 77 -7.25 -3.68 1.77
N LEU A 78 -6.05 -4.27 1.72
CA LEU A 78 -5.69 -5.40 2.57
C LEU A 78 -5.66 -5.03 4.06
N ASP A 79 -5.18 -3.83 4.41
CA ASP A 79 -5.15 -3.35 5.79
C ASP A 79 -6.57 -3.20 6.35
N VAL A 80 -7.48 -2.61 5.57
CA VAL A 80 -8.89 -2.51 5.94
C VAL A 80 -9.53 -3.90 6.07
N LEU A 81 -9.24 -4.82 5.14
CA LEU A 81 -9.75 -6.20 5.23
C LEU A 81 -9.22 -6.92 6.48
N TYR A 82 -7.94 -6.77 6.79
CA TYR A 82 -7.33 -7.34 7.99
C TYR A 82 -8.02 -6.82 9.25
N GLU A 83 -8.25 -5.51 9.33
CA GLU A 83 -8.90 -4.89 10.47
C GLU A 83 -10.37 -5.32 10.62
N VAL A 84 -11.09 -5.47 9.51
CA VAL A 84 -12.46 -6.01 9.49
C VAL A 84 -12.47 -7.46 10.00
N VAL A 85 -11.54 -8.30 9.53
CA VAL A 85 -11.40 -9.68 10.04
C VAL A 85 -11.06 -9.67 11.53
N ASN A 86 -10.21 -8.76 11.98
CA ASN A 86 -9.84 -8.65 13.39
C ASN A 86 -11.04 -8.24 14.28
N LEU A 87 -11.86 -7.33 13.77
CA LEU A 87 -13.09 -6.88 14.43
C LEU A 87 -14.13 -7.99 14.55
N PHE A 88 -14.39 -8.74 13.46
CA PHE A 88 -15.46 -9.74 13.43
C PHE A 88 -15.05 -11.14 13.90
N TRP A 89 -13.81 -11.55 13.63
CA TRP A 89 -13.35 -12.94 13.80
C TRP A 89 -12.42 -13.13 15.01
N LEU A 90 -11.64 -12.12 15.39
CA LEU A 90 -10.66 -12.18 16.47
C LEU A 90 -11.12 -11.45 17.75
N GLY A 91 -12.41 -11.09 17.83
CA GLY A 91 -13.04 -10.58 19.04
C GLY A 91 -12.71 -9.12 19.38
N GLY A 92 -12.17 -8.35 18.43
CA GLY A 92 -12.01 -6.90 18.56
C GLY A 92 -10.85 -6.41 19.46
N ALA A 93 -10.15 -7.30 20.16
CA ALA A 93 -9.11 -6.92 21.13
C ALA A 93 -7.82 -6.36 20.50
N GLY A 94 -7.60 -6.58 19.21
CA GLY A 94 -6.43 -6.10 18.46
C GLY A 94 -6.72 -4.98 17.45
N VAL A 95 -7.92 -4.41 17.47
CA VAL A 95 -8.37 -3.42 16.47
C VAL A 95 -7.70 -2.07 16.75
N SER A 96 -6.79 -1.66 15.87
CA SER A 96 -6.21 -0.34 15.80
C SER A 96 -7.03 0.58 14.88
N ILE A 97 -7.96 1.33 15.47
CA ILE A 97 -8.70 2.43 14.81
C ILE A 97 -7.73 3.37 14.06
N VAL A 98 -6.52 3.56 14.59
CA VAL A 98 -5.50 4.42 14.01
C VAL A 98 -5.02 3.88 12.66
N SER A 99 -4.77 2.57 12.55
CA SER A 99 -4.37 1.95 11.27
C SER A 99 -5.46 2.13 10.21
N LEU A 100 -6.70 1.84 10.60
CA LEU A 100 -7.86 1.96 9.71
C LEU A 100 -8.05 3.39 9.18
N LEU A 101 -7.91 4.40 10.05
CA LEU A 101 -7.99 5.80 9.64
C LEU A 101 -6.85 6.18 8.68
N ILE A 102 -5.61 5.76 8.97
CA ILE A 102 -4.45 6.06 8.12
C ILE A 102 -4.62 5.40 6.75
N ALA A 103 -5.04 4.13 6.69
CA ALA A 103 -5.28 3.43 5.43
C ALA A 103 -6.38 4.10 4.60
N LEU A 104 -7.47 4.55 5.24
CA LEU A 104 -8.58 5.20 4.56
C LEU A 104 -8.19 6.60 4.04
N ILE A 105 -7.44 7.37 4.84
CA ILE A 105 -6.93 8.69 4.44
C ILE A 105 -5.93 8.55 3.30
N LEU A 106 -4.90 7.69 3.43
CA LEU A 106 -3.86 7.52 2.42
C LEU A 106 -4.40 6.87 1.13
N GLY A 107 -5.25 5.83 1.26
CA GLY A 107 -5.93 5.22 0.13
C GLY A 107 -6.85 6.21 -0.59
N GLY A 108 -7.62 7.00 0.16
CA GLY A 108 -8.46 8.07 -0.37
C GLY A 108 -7.64 9.15 -1.08
N LEU A 109 -6.51 9.57 -0.50
CA LEU A 109 -5.60 10.54 -1.11
C LEU A 109 -4.98 10.01 -2.40
N LEU A 110 -4.57 8.74 -2.44
CA LEU A 110 -4.05 8.12 -3.66
C LEU A 110 -5.10 8.12 -4.78
N ILE A 111 -6.36 7.79 -4.48
CA ILE A 111 -7.45 7.83 -5.48
C ILE A 111 -7.73 9.25 -5.95
N PHE A 112 -7.84 10.19 -5.01
CA PHE A 112 -8.24 11.57 -5.30
C PHE A 112 -7.17 12.33 -6.08
N LEU A 113 -5.91 12.09 -5.73
CA LEU A 113 -4.78 12.84 -6.25
C LEU A 113 -4.22 12.25 -7.54
N TYR A 114 -4.52 10.98 -7.83
CA TYR A 114 -4.09 10.35 -9.08
C TYR A 114 -4.93 10.86 -10.28
N PRO A 115 -4.30 11.56 -11.24
CA PRO A 115 -5.04 12.23 -12.33
C PRO A 115 -5.69 11.25 -13.32
N SER A 116 -5.20 10.01 -13.40
CA SER A 116 -5.66 8.99 -14.35
C SER A 116 -6.38 7.84 -13.64
N ARG A 117 -7.45 8.14 -12.91
CA ARG A 117 -8.25 7.17 -12.14
C ARG A 117 -8.72 5.95 -12.96
N GLY A 118 -8.95 6.12 -14.27
CA GLY A 118 -9.29 5.02 -15.19
C GLY A 118 -8.13 4.08 -15.56
N ASP A 119 -6.89 4.47 -15.28
CA ASP A 119 -5.70 3.62 -15.39
C ASP A 119 -5.32 2.93 -14.08
N LEU A 120 -6.10 3.09 -13.01
CA LEU A 120 -5.87 2.32 -11.79
C LEU A 120 -6.42 0.89 -11.90
N TRP A 121 -7.38 0.67 -12.81
CA TRP A 121 -7.87 -0.65 -13.14
C TRP A 121 -7.07 -1.28 -14.28
N PRO A 122 -6.77 -2.59 -14.24
CA PRO A 122 -6.26 -3.30 -15.40
C PRO A 122 -7.29 -3.13 -16.53
N ARG A 123 -6.93 -2.42 -17.59
CA ARG A 123 -7.76 -2.41 -18.80
C ARG A 123 -7.76 -3.84 -19.32
N SER A 124 -8.95 -4.37 -19.63
CA SER A 124 -9.07 -5.56 -20.45
C SER A 124 -8.27 -5.32 -21.71
N VAL A 125 -7.18 -6.08 -21.90
CA VAL A 125 -6.50 -6.12 -23.17
C VAL A 125 -7.50 -6.76 -24.12
N ASN A 126 -8.26 -5.94 -24.85
CA ASN A 126 -8.97 -6.40 -26.03
C ASN A 126 -7.88 -6.73 -27.05
N THR A 127 -7.29 -7.92 -26.92
CA THR A 127 -6.52 -8.53 -28.00
C THR A 127 -7.49 -8.72 -29.15
N ALA A 128 -7.57 -7.72 -30.02
CA ALA A 128 -8.10 -7.93 -31.36
C ALA A 128 -7.31 -9.11 -31.94
N PRO A 129 -7.98 -10.20 -32.37
CA PRO A 129 -7.26 -11.32 -32.95
C PRO A 129 -6.45 -10.81 -34.13
N ALA A 130 -5.15 -11.09 -34.11
CA ALA A 130 -4.27 -10.83 -35.24
C ALA A 130 -4.89 -11.49 -36.47
N ARG A 131 -5.30 -10.68 -37.45
CA ARG A 131 -5.65 -11.21 -38.77
C ARG A 131 -4.37 -11.81 -39.36
N VAL A 132 -4.34 -13.13 -39.41
CA VAL A 132 -3.41 -13.90 -40.25
C VAL A 132 -4.06 -14.07 -41.62
#